data_AF-A0A1A0J207-F1
#
_entry.id   AF-A0A1A0J207-F1
#
_cell.length_a   1.000
_cell.length_b   1.000
_cell.length_c   1.000
_cell.angle_alpha   90.00
_cell.angle_beta   90.00
_cell.angle_gamma   90.00
#
_symmetry.space_group_name_H-M   'P 1'
#
loop_
_entity.id
_entity.type
_entity.pdbx_description
1 polymer ?
#
loop_
_entity_poly.entity_id
_entity_poly.type
_entity_poly.pdbx_seq_one_letter_code
_entity_poly.pdbx_strand_id
1 'polypeptide(L)'
;MKVIAFDRFKPGVTLETITPYLPEEVANVWRLWKAGIVRENYARADESGVVIVFEVDSVAEARRYVDDFPLSKKGFLEWTYVPVTAPLPLEALMDASVDTAEPYDRTR
;
A
#
# COMPACT_ATOMS: atom_id res chain seq x y z
N MET A 1 -4.64 -1.78 -10.61
CA MET A 1 -3.92 -0.50 -10.32
C MET A 1 -3.29 -0.63 -8.94
N LYS A 2 -2.43 0.30 -8.51
CA LYS A 2 -1.91 0.26 -7.15
C LYS A 2 -2.53 1.33 -6.27
N VAL A 3 -2.75 1.01 -5.00
CA VAL A 3 -3.11 1.99 -3.96
C VAL A 3 -2.04 1.92 -2.88
N ILE A 4 -1.33 3.04 -2.69
CA ILE A 4 -0.43 3.20 -1.57
C ILE A 4 -1.27 3.72 -0.41
N ALA A 5 -1.35 2.94 0.67
CA ALA A 5 -2.01 3.36 1.90
C ALA A 5 -0.99 3.48 3.02
N PHE A 6 -1.11 4.50 3.84
CA PHE A 6 -0.28 4.63 5.03
C PHE A 6 -1.09 5.18 6.18
N ASP A 7 -0.75 4.72 7.37
CA ASP A 7 -1.45 5.07 8.58
C ASP A 7 -0.67 6.07 9.44
N ARG A 8 -1.42 6.63 10.39
CA ARG A 8 -0.93 7.35 11.56
C ARG A 8 -1.76 6.95 12.76
N PHE A 9 -1.13 6.94 13.93
CA PHE A 9 -1.86 6.72 15.18
C PHE A 9 -2.65 7.99 15.52
N LYS A 10 -3.90 7.81 15.91
CA LYS A 10 -4.71 8.93 16.41
C LYS A 10 -4.14 9.50 17.71
N PRO A 11 -4.44 10.76 18.04
CA PRO A 11 -4.02 11.36 19.30
C PRO A 11 -4.37 10.48 20.51
N GLY A 12 -3.38 10.22 21.36
CA GLY A 12 -3.53 9.40 22.56
C GLY A 12 -3.41 7.89 22.36
N VAL A 13 -3.32 7.39 21.12
CA VAL A 13 -3.02 5.97 20.86
C VAL A 13 -1.52 5.73 21.01
N THR A 14 -1.16 4.76 21.84
CA THR A 14 0.23 4.36 22.11
C THR A 14 0.52 2.95 21.62
N LEU A 15 1.80 2.56 21.58
CA LEU A 15 2.18 1.18 21.25
C LEU A 15 1.54 0.17 22.22
N GLU A 16 1.47 0.50 23.51
CA GLU A 16 0.80 -0.32 24.53
C GLU A 16 -0.70 -0.49 24.25
N THR A 17 -1.35 0.57 23.72
CA THR A 17 -2.77 0.54 23.34
C THR A 17 -3.03 -0.49 22.24
N ILE A 18 -2.11 -0.60 21.27
CA ILE A 18 -2.29 -1.45 20.09
C ILE A 18 -1.70 -2.85 20.23
N THR A 19 -0.71 -3.03 21.11
CA THR A 19 0.04 -4.29 21.31
C THR A 19 -0.86 -5.53 21.45
N PRO A 20 -1.97 -5.48 22.22
CA PRO A 20 -2.87 -6.63 22.35
C PRO A 20 -3.51 -7.10 21.03
N TYR A 21 -3.60 -6.23 20.03
CA TYR A 21 -4.27 -6.49 18.75
C TYR A 21 -3.28 -6.81 17.61
N LEU A 22 -1.99 -6.53 17.80
CA LEU A 22 -0.96 -6.73 16.77
C LEU A 22 -0.90 -8.16 16.20
N PRO A 23 -1.07 -9.25 16.98
CA PRO A 23 -1.06 -10.59 16.40
C PRO A 23 -2.16 -10.80 15.34
N GLU A 24 -3.36 -10.28 15.60
CA GLU A 24 -4.47 -10.35 14.65
C GLU A 24 -4.29 -9.38 13.47
N GLU A 25 -3.71 -8.20 13.73
CA GLU A 25 -3.36 -7.21 12.71
C GLU A 25 -2.40 -7.81 11.67
N VAL A 26 -1.29 -8.39 12.16
CA VAL A 26 -0.27 -9.04 11.32
C VAL A 26 -0.84 -10.23 10.56
N ALA A 27 -1.69 -11.04 11.19
CA ALA A 27 -2.33 -12.17 10.53
C ALA A 27 -3.24 -11.73 9.37
N ASN A 28 -3.97 -10.62 9.52
CA ASN A 28 -4.81 -10.06 8.46
C ASN A 28 -3.99 -9.57 7.27
N VAL A 29 -2.95 -8.76 7.51
CA VAL A 29 -2.07 -8.29 6.43
C VAL A 29 -1.40 -9.48 5.73
N TRP A 30 -0.94 -10.48 6.48
CA TRP A 30 -0.33 -11.69 5.93
C TRP A 30 -1.30 -12.47 5.02
N ARG A 31 -2.57 -12.60 5.39
CA ARG A 31 -3.60 -13.23 4.55
C ARG A 31 -3.74 -12.51 3.20
N LEU A 32 -3.76 -11.17 3.22
CA LEU A 32 -3.86 -10.37 1.99
C LEU A 32 -2.60 -10.45 1.14
N TRP A 33 -1.42 -10.53 1.77
CA TRP A 33 -0.16 -10.74 1.06
C TRP A 33 -0.17 -12.06 0.32
N LYS A 34 -0.51 -13.17 1.00
CA LYS A 34 -0.60 -14.49 0.35
C LYS A 34 -1.61 -14.54 -0.81
N ALA A 35 -2.66 -13.72 -0.74
CA ALA A 35 -3.65 -13.59 -1.81
C ALA A 35 -3.18 -12.72 -2.98
N GLY A 36 -2.01 -12.09 -2.89
CA GLY A 36 -1.47 -11.18 -3.90
C GLY A 36 -2.08 -9.78 -3.88
N ILE A 37 -2.97 -9.48 -2.93
CA ILE A 37 -3.66 -8.20 -2.77
C ILE A 37 -2.72 -7.16 -2.16
N VAL A 38 -1.94 -7.54 -1.15
CA VAL A 38 -0.83 -6.71 -0.64
C VAL A 38 0.44 -7.15 -1.36
N ARG A 39 1.14 -6.19 -1.97
CA ARG A 39 2.39 -6.44 -2.70
C ARG A 39 3.62 -6.03 -1.90
N GLU A 40 3.48 -4.98 -1.08
CA GLU A 40 4.55 -4.43 -0.27
C GLU A 40 3.99 -3.96 1.07
N ASN A 41 4.77 -4.09 2.13
CA ASN A 41 4.43 -3.60 3.46
C ASN A 41 5.71 -3.17 4.19
N TYR A 42 5.76 -1.91 4.61
CA TYR A 42 6.92 -1.29 5.24
C TYR A 42 6.54 -0.65 6.56
N ALA A 43 7.39 -0.78 7.57
CA ALA A 43 7.35 0.14 8.69
C ALA A 43 7.84 1.51 8.24
N ARG A 44 7.16 2.56 8.70
CA ARG A 44 7.57 3.93 8.41
C ARG A 44 8.83 4.27 9.21
N ALA A 45 9.77 4.96 8.54
CA ALA A 45 11.04 5.37 9.16
C ALA A 45 10.97 6.77 9.80
N ASP A 46 9.94 7.55 9.46
CA ASP A 46 9.75 8.93 9.88
C ASP A 46 8.81 9.07 11.09
N GLU A 47 7.86 8.16 11.27
CA GLU A 47 6.93 8.12 12.40
C GLU A 47 6.40 6.70 12.65
N SER A 48 5.61 6.51 13.72
CA SER A 48 4.94 5.24 13.99
C SER A 48 3.84 4.99 12.94
N GLY A 49 3.89 3.82 12.31
CA GLY A 49 2.91 3.40 11.32
C GLY A 49 3.51 2.51 10.23
N VAL A 50 2.68 2.18 9.25
CA VAL A 50 3.05 1.36 8.09
C VAL A 50 2.69 2.04 6.78
N VAL A 51 3.38 1.61 5.73
CA VAL A 51 3.00 1.84 4.33
C VAL A 51 2.67 0.48 3.72
N ILE A 52 1.47 0.34 3.18
CA ILE A 52 1.01 -0.86 2.48
C ILE A 52 0.73 -0.49 1.03
N VAL A 53 1.25 -1.29 0.09
CA VAL A 53 0.96 -1.17 -1.33
C VAL A 53 0.00 -2.28 -1.73
N PHE A 54 -1.23 -1.89 -2.06
CA PHE A 54 -2.28 -2.78 -2.53
C PHE A 54 -2.29 -2.86 -4.07
N GLU A 55 -2.54 -4.05 -4.61
CA GLU A 55 -2.94 -4.27 -6.01
C GLU A 55 -4.46 -4.52 -6.02
N VAL A 56 -5.23 -3.50 -6.41
CA VAL A 56 -6.70 -3.48 -6.38
C VAL A 56 -7.24 -2.60 -7.52
N ASP A 57 -8.55 -2.59 -7.74
CA ASP A 57 -9.16 -1.78 -8.81
C ASP A 57 -9.58 -0.38 -8.36
N SER A 58 -9.64 -0.12 -7.04
CA SER A 58 -10.04 1.19 -6.53
C SER A 58 -9.56 1.45 -5.10
N VAL A 59 -9.58 2.73 -4.69
CA VAL A 59 -9.38 3.13 -3.29
C VAL A 59 -10.45 2.55 -2.37
N ALA A 60 -11.69 2.42 -2.85
CA ALA A 60 -12.79 1.86 -2.06
C ALA A 60 -12.53 0.38 -1.71
N GLU A 61 -11.93 -0.38 -2.63
CA GLU A 61 -11.55 -1.77 -2.39
C GLU A 61 -10.40 -1.89 -1.38
N ALA A 62 -9.34 -1.09 -1.52
CA ALA A 62 -8.28 -1.01 -0.51
C ALA A 62 -8.84 -0.64 0.87
N ARG A 63 -9.75 0.33 0.93
CA ARG A 63 -10.42 0.76 2.16
C ARG A 63 -11.21 -0.39 2.79
N ARG A 64 -11.96 -1.18 2.02
CA ARG A 64 -12.69 -2.35 2.55
C ARG A 64 -11.77 -3.34 3.27
N TYR A 65 -10.58 -3.59 2.74
CA TYR A 65 -9.61 -4.45 3.40
C TYR A 65 -9.03 -3.84 4.67
N VAL A 66 -8.71 -2.55 4.63
CA VAL A 66 -8.18 -1.80 5.78
C VAL A 66 -9.21 -1.65 6.89
N ASP A 67 -10.49 -1.44 6.55
CA ASP A 67 -11.60 -1.37 7.50
C ASP A 67 -11.81 -2.69 8.26
N ASP A 68 -11.29 -3.79 7.70
CA ASP A 68 -11.32 -5.11 8.35
C ASP A 68 -10.21 -5.32 9.37
N PHE A 69 -9.16 -4.49 9.36
CA PHE A 69 -8.03 -4.61 10.27
C PHE A 69 -8.42 -4.27 11.72
N PRO A 70 -7.99 -5.07 12.71
CA PRO A 70 -8.26 -4.83 14.12
C PRO A 70 -8.03 -3.39 14.59
N LEU A 71 -6.89 -2.77 14.24
CA LEU A 71 -6.56 -1.41 14.68
C LEU A 71 -7.48 -0.36 14.03
N SER A 72 -7.86 -0.55 12.76
CA SER A 72 -8.84 0.28 12.06
C SER A 72 -10.24 0.14 12.68
N LYS A 73 -10.70 -1.08 12.97
CA LYS A 73 -12.01 -1.35 13.60
C LYS A 73 -12.14 -0.71 14.98
N LYS A 74 -11.04 -0.67 15.73
CA LYS A 74 -10.97 0.02 17.03
C LYS A 74 -10.87 1.53 16.91
N GLY A 75 -10.72 2.05 15.69
CA GLY A 75 -10.63 3.47 15.41
C GLY A 75 -9.31 4.10 15.83
N PHE A 76 -8.25 3.30 16.00
CA PHE A 76 -6.93 3.77 16.48
C PHE A 76 -6.08 4.43 15.40
N LEU A 77 -6.37 4.16 14.13
CA LEU A 77 -5.59 4.63 13.00
C LEU A 77 -6.36 5.65 12.16
N GLU A 78 -5.62 6.57 11.55
CA GLU A 78 -6.06 7.38 10.42
C GLU A 78 -5.30 6.94 9.17
N TRP A 79 -6.04 6.70 8.08
CA TRP A 79 -5.47 6.19 6.84
C TRP A 79 -5.53 7.24 5.73
N THR A 80 -4.40 7.40 5.03
CA THR A 80 -4.31 8.12 3.76
C THR A 80 -4.18 7.13 2.63
N TYR A 81 -4.79 7.43 1.49
CA TYR A 81 -4.75 6.57 0.30
C TYR A 81 -4.31 7.39 -0.91
N VAL A 82 -3.34 6.87 -1.65
CA VAL A 82 -2.82 7.46 -2.87
C VAL A 82 -3.00 6.44 -3.99
N PRO A 83 -4.01 6.59 -4.86
CA PRO A 83 -4.13 5.76 -6.04
C PRO A 83 -3.03 6.12 -7.04
N VAL A 84 -2.33 5.12 -7.55
CA VAL A 84 -1.27 5.30 -8.54
C VAL A 84 -1.46 4.34 -9.72
N THR A 85 -1.08 4.82 -10.89
CA THR A 85 -1.06 4.05 -12.14
C THR A 85 0.19 4.40 -12.92
N ALA A 86 0.48 3.65 -13.98
CA ALA A 86 1.52 4.03 -14.92
C ALA A 86 1.24 5.45 -15.45
N PRO A 87 2.26 6.31 -15.57
CA PRO A 87 2.10 7.65 -16.11
C PRO A 87 1.95 7.60 -17.63
N LEU A 88 0.84 7.03 -18.11
CA LEU A 88 0.55 6.77 -19.54
C LEU A 88 0.78 7.99 -20.45
N PRO A 89 0.48 9.25 -20.04
CA PRO A 89 0.77 10.41 -20.90
C PRO A 89 2.25 10.58 -21.28
N LEU A 90 3.20 9.98 -20.55
CA LEU A 90 4.61 10.01 -20.92
C LEU A 90 4.93 9.20 -22.18
N GLU A 91 4.04 8.29 -22.62
CA GLU A 91 4.18 7.60 -23.90
C GLU A 91 4.21 8.59 -25.08
N ALA A 92 3.52 9.73 -24.97
CA ALA A 92 3.56 10.77 -26.00
C ALA A 92 4.93 11.44 -26.17
N LEU A 93 5.84 11.27 -25.20
CA LEU A 93 7.22 11.77 -25.26
C LEU A 93 8.21 10.73 -25.80
N MET A 94 7.77 9.49 -26.03
CA MET A 94 8.64 8.44 -26.53
C MET A 94 8.93 8.66 -28.01
N ASP A 95 10.22 8.63 -28.37
CA ASP A 95 10.64 8.63 -29.76
C ASP A 95 10.33 7.24 -30.37
N ALA A 96 9.51 7.22 -31.42
CA ALA A 96 9.11 5.99 -32.11
C ALA A 96 10.27 5.23 -32.78
N SER A 97 11.46 5.84 -32.86
CA SER A 97 12.69 5.25 -33.39
C SER A 97 13.65 4.72 -32.32
N VAL A 98 13.36 4.96 -31.04
CA VAL A 98 14.18 4.49 -29.92
C VAL A 98 13.61 3.18 -29.40
N ASP A 99 14.48 2.16 -29.30
CA ASP A 99 14.14 0.86 -28.72
C ASP A 99 13.08 0.10 -29.54
N THR A 100 13.39 -0.17 -30.82
CA THR A 100 12.51 -0.87 -31.78
C THR A 100 12.95 -2.32 -32.07
N ALA A 101 13.97 -2.84 -31.39
CA ALA A 101 14.47 -4.21 -31.55
C ALA A 101 14.53 -4.96 -30.20
N GLU A 102 14.08 -6.21 -30.20
CA GLU A 102 14.16 -7.09 -29.02
C GLU A 102 15.62 -7.34 -28.59
N PRO A 103 15.95 -7.36 -27.28
CA PRO A 103 15.05 -7.52 -26.14
C PRO A 103 14.93 -6.25 -25.28
N TYR A 104 14.73 -5.08 -25.90
CA TYR A 104 14.38 -3.81 -25.23
C TYR A 104 15.01 -3.59 -23.83
N ASP A 105 16.34 -3.64 -23.76
CA ASP A 105 17.10 -3.43 -22.53
C ASP A 105 17.94 -2.15 -22.64
N ARG A 106 17.61 -1.15 -21.81
CA ARG A 106 18.37 0.09 -21.64
C ARG A 106 19.61 -0.06 -20.75
N THR A 107 20.00 -1.29 -20.42
CA THR A 107 21.21 -1.61 -19.65
C THR A 107 22.12 -2.60 -20.40
N ARG A 108 22.89 -2.05 -21.33
CA ARG A 108 24.33 -2.31 -21.36
C ARG A 108 25.08 -1.03 -21.10
#